data_AF-A0A925KFW2-F1
#
_entry.id   AF-A0A925KFW2-F1
#
_cell.length_a   1.000
_cell.length_b   1.000
_cell.length_c   1.000
_cell.angle_alpha   90.00
_cell.angle_beta   90.00
_cell.angle_gamma   90.00
#
_symmetry.space_group_name_H-M   'P 1'
#
loop_
_entity.id
_entity.type
_entity.pdbx_description
1 polymer ?
#
loop_
_entity_poly.entity_id
_entity_poly.type
_entity_poly.pdbx_seq_one_letter_code
_entity_poly.pdbx_strand_id
1 'polypeptide(L)'
;IAAGLYGVEKGLKLTTPPITGTNQGGENIAAAPRTLVETTRNFKNSTIARDMLGDTFVDHFAATRDWEWRQWLDGVTDWEMKRYFEII
;
A
#
# COMPACT_ATOMS: atom_id res chain seq x y z
N ILE A 1 -1.67 -13.50 -8.04
CA ILE A 1 -1.97 -14.95 -7.94
C ILE A 1 -1.77 -15.45 -6.51
N ALA A 2 -0.59 -15.26 -5.92
CA ALA A 2 -0.24 -15.80 -4.60
C ALA A 2 -1.29 -15.53 -3.50
N ALA A 3 -1.75 -14.29 -3.30
CA ALA A 3 -2.77 -13.96 -2.29
C ALA A 3 -4.07 -14.76 -2.42
N GLY A 4 -4.51 -15.06 -3.65
CA GLY A 4 -5.70 -15.87 -3.90
C GLY A 4 -5.49 -17.35 -3.58
N LEU A 5 -4.34 -17.90 -3.98
CA LEU A 5 -3.96 -19.28 -3.65
C LEU A 5 -3.87 -19.49 -2.13
N TYR A 6 -3.26 -18.54 -1.41
CA TYR A 6 -3.17 -18.60 0.05
C TYR A 6 -4.53 -18.63 0.73
N GLY A 7 -5.50 -17.85 0.22
CA GLY A 7 -6.88 -17.89 0.71
C GLY A 7 -7.54 -19.25 0.53
N VAL A 8 -7.33 -19.88 -0.63
CA VAL A 8 -7.84 -21.23 -0.94
C VAL A 8 -7.16 -22.28 -0.07
N GLU A 9 -5.83 -22.28 0.02
CA GLU A 9 -5.04 -23.24 0.80
C GLU A 9 -5.35 -23.19 2.30
N LYS A 10 -5.55 -21.99 2.85
CA LYS A 10 -5.86 -21.79 4.27
C LYS A 10 -7.36 -21.81 4.57
N GLY A 11 -8.22 -21.96 3.55
CA GLY A 11 -9.68 -21.97 3.71
C GLY A 11 -10.23 -20.69 4.35
N LEU A 12 -9.65 -19.53 4.02
CA LEU A 12 -10.06 -18.26 4.62
C LEU A 12 -11.50 -17.91 4.23
N LYS A 13 -12.29 -17.49 5.22
CA LYS A 13 -13.66 -17.04 5.00
C LYS A 13 -13.68 -15.54 4.74
N LEU A 14 -14.54 -15.13 3.80
CA LEU A 14 -14.86 -13.72 3.62
C LEU A 14 -15.67 -13.25 4.83
N THR A 15 -15.12 -12.28 5.57
CA THR A 15 -15.75 -11.72 6.77
C THR A 15 -16.70 -10.56 6.47
N THR A 16 -16.58 -9.99 5.27
CA THR A 16 -17.30 -8.77 4.87
C THR A 16 -18.36 -9.13 3.83
N PRO A 17 -19.59 -8.60 3.94
CA PRO A 17 -20.62 -8.79 2.92
C PRO A 17 -20.17 -8.22 1.57
N PRO A 18 -20.74 -8.71 0.45
CA PRO A 18 -20.43 -8.18 -0.87
C PRO A 18 -20.82 -6.70 -0.99
N ILE A 19 -19.90 -5.90 -1.51
CA ILE A 19 -20.18 -4.52 -1.92
C ILE A 19 -20.88 -4.58 -3.29
N THR A 20 -21.93 -3.78 -3.48
CA THR A 20 -22.72 -3.76 -4.72
C THR A 20 -22.83 -2.35 -5.32
N GLY A 21 -23.13 -2.28 -6.62
CA GLY A 21 -23.31 -1.00 -7.33
C GLY A 21 -22.12 -0.05 -7.17
N THR A 22 -22.40 1.23 -6.92
CA THR A 22 -21.38 2.26 -6.66
C THR A 22 -20.96 2.25 -5.19
N ASN A 23 -20.20 1.23 -4.80
CA ASN A 23 -19.60 1.08 -3.46
C ASN A 23 -20.61 1.01 -2.29
N GLN A 24 -21.85 0.56 -2.53
CA GLN A 24 -22.86 0.42 -1.48
C GLN A 24 -22.48 -0.73 -0.54
N GLY A 25 -22.44 -0.44 0.76
CA GLY A 25 -21.93 -1.37 1.79
C GLY A 25 -20.43 -1.24 2.05
N GLY A 26 -19.75 -0.29 1.41
CA GLY A 26 -18.34 -0.01 1.59
C GLY A 26 -18.02 1.02 2.69
N GLU A 27 -19.02 1.54 3.41
CA GLU A 27 -18.88 2.71 4.28
C GLU A 27 -17.99 2.47 5.50
N ASN A 28 -17.92 1.22 5.97
CA ASN A 28 -17.17 0.82 7.17
C ASN A 28 -15.97 -0.09 6.86
N ILE A 29 -15.46 -0.05 5.63
CA ILE A 29 -14.32 -0.86 5.21
C ILE A 29 -13.02 -0.11 5.45
N ALA A 30 -12.04 -0.80 6.02
CA ALA A 30 -10.70 -0.25 6.20
C ALA A 30 -10.13 0.20 4.85
N ALA A 31 -9.75 1.47 4.76
CA ALA A 31 -9.14 2.01 3.55
C ALA A 31 -7.76 1.38 3.33
N ALA A 32 -7.41 1.19 2.05
CA ALA A 32 -6.04 0.87 1.69
C ALA A 32 -5.10 2.03 2.07
N PRO A 33 -3.81 1.76 2.34
CA PRO A 33 -2.82 2.79 2.56
C PRO A 33 -2.83 3.84 1.45
N ARG A 34 -2.65 5.11 1.82
CA ARG A 34 -2.81 6.24 0.89
C ARG A 34 -1.48 6.71 0.30
N THR A 35 -0.38 6.23 0.85
CA THR A 35 0.96 6.61 0.44
C THR A 35 1.82 5.38 0.14
N LEU A 36 2.86 5.59 -0.67
CA LEU A 36 3.82 4.54 -0.99
C LEU A 36 4.56 4.08 0.28
N VAL A 37 4.91 5.00 1.19
CA VAL A 37 5.64 4.67 2.41
C VAL A 37 4.82 3.80 3.37
N GLU A 38 3.53 4.07 3.54
CA GLU A 38 2.65 3.22 4.36
C GLU A 38 2.50 1.82 3.75
N THR A 39 2.29 1.75 2.42
CA THR A 39 2.21 0.48 1.69
C THR A 39 3.50 -0.33 1.83
N THR A 40 4.65 0.35 1.71
CA THR A 40 5.98 -0.27 1.80
C THR A 40 6.23 -0.84 3.20
N ARG A 41 5.85 -0.12 4.26
CA ARG A 41 5.93 -0.63 5.65
C ARG A 41 5.06 -1.86 5.86
N ASN A 42 3.81 -1.83 5.38
CA ASN A 42 2.91 -2.97 5.47
C ASN A 42 3.44 -4.18 4.71
N PHE A 43 3.96 -3.97 3.50
CA PHE A 43 4.56 -5.02 2.69
C PHE A 43 5.79 -5.64 3.37
N LYS A 44 6.72 -4.82 3.86
CA LYS A 44 7.94 -5.28 4.54
C LYS A 44 7.66 -6.11 5.79
N ASN A 45 6.60 -5.78 6.52
CA ASN A 45 6.21 -6.48 7.75
C ASN A 45 5.23 -7.65 7.52
N SER A 46 4.82 -7.89 6.26
CA SER A 46 3.87 -8.95 5.95
C SER A 46 4.54 -10.32 5.95
N THR A 47 4.17 -11.16 6.91
CA THR A 47 4.59 -12.57 6.95
C THR A 47 4.12 -13.33 5.71
N ILE A 48 2.90 -13.04 5.22
CA ILE A 48 2.36 -13.64 4.00
C ILE A 48 3.22 -13.27 2.79
N ALA A 49 3.65 -12.00 2.67
CA ALA A 49 4.50 -11.59 1.56
C ALA A 49 5.87 -12.29 1.62
N ARG A 50 6.43 -12.47 2.82
CA ARG A 50 7.70 -13.17 3.05
C ARG A 50 7.61 -14.65 2.71
N ASP A 51 6.55 -15.33 3.14
CA ASP A 51 6.31 -16.74 2.80
C ASP A 51 6.16 -16.95 1.29
N MET A 52 5.56 -15.99 0.58
CA MET A 52 5.27 -16.10 -0.85
C MET A 52 6.44 -15.72 -1.76
N LEU A 53 7.17 -14.66 -1.40
CA LEU A 53 8.16 -14.03 -2.27
C LEU A 53 9.59 -14.24 -1.77
N GLY A 54 9.75 -14.68 -0.52
CA GLY A 54 11.03 -14.84 0.14
C GLY A 54 11.52 -13.55 0.80
N ASP A 55 12.21 -13.70 1.94
CA ASP A 55 12.72 -12.57 2.73
C ASP A 55 13.63 -11.65 1.92
N THR A 56 14.57 -12.22 1.15
CA THR A 56 15.51 -11.45 0.35
C THR A 56 14.82 -10.55 -0.66
N PHE A 57 13.77 -11.06 -1.33
CA PHE A 57 13.01 -10.26 -2.29
C PHE A 57 12.23 -9.15 -1.58
N VAL A 58 11.51 -9.48 -0.52
CA VAL A 58 10.70 -8.52 0.24
C VAL A 58 11.57 -7.39 0.75
N ASP A 59 12.72 -7.70 1.36
CA ASP A 59 13.62 -6.70 1.91
C ASP A 59 14.24 -5.82 0.82
N HIS A 60 14.70 -6.42 -0.29
CA HIS A 60 15.29 -5.66 -1.39
C HIS A 60 14.25 -4.76 -2.07
N PHE A 61 13.07 -5.30 -2.38
CA PHE A 61 12.02 -4.53 -3.04
C PHE A 61 11.53 -3.38 -2.15
N ALA A 62 11.28 -3.65 -0.87
CA ALA A 62 10.86 -2.60 0.07
C ALA A 62 11.90 -1.48 0.19
N ALA A 63 13.20 -1.82 0.24
CA ALA A 63 14.27 -0.83 0.26
C ALA A 63 14.24 0.10 -0.97
N THR A 64 13.93 -0.43 -2.16
CA THR A 64 13.84 0.39 -3.38
C THR A 64 12.66 1.37 -3.32
N ARG A 65 11.53 0.98 -2.73
CA ARG A 65 10.33 1.84 -2.59
C ARG A 65 10.53 2.91 -1.51
N ASP A 66 11.22 2.55 -0.43
CA ASP A 66 11.63 3.50 0.61
C ASP A 66 12.56 4.58 0.02
N TRP A 67 13.50 4.20 -0.86
CA TRP A 67 14.37 5.15 -1.54
C TRP A 67 13.60 6.07 -2.49
N GLU A 68 12.71 5.51 -3.31
CA GLU A 68 11.84 6.28 -4.23
C GLU A 68 10.99 7.30 -3.46
N TRP A 69 10.41 6.91 -2.33
CA TRP A 69 9.64 7.83 -1.49
C TRP A 69 10.48 8.98 -0.93
N ARG A 70 11.74 8.72 -0.53
CA ARG A 70 12.64 9.79 -0.09
C ARG A 70 12.93 10.79 -1.20
N GLN A 71 13.19 10.30 -2.41
CA GLN A 71 13.42 11.18 -3.57
C GLN A 71 12.18 12.02 -3.90
N TRP A 72 10.98 11.48 -3.73
CA TRP A 72 9.74 12.26 -3.88
C TRP A 72 9.64 13.41 -2.87
N LEU A 73 10.01 13.17 -1.61
CA LEU A 73 9.95 14.19 -0.55
C LEU A 73 10.97 15.32 -0.71
N ASP A 74 12.09 15.06 -1.38
CA ASP A 74 13.11 16.08 -1.65
C ASP A 74 12.69 17.05 -2.78
N GLY A 75 11.65 16.70 -3.55
CA GLY A 75 11.15 17.52 -4.65
C GLY A 75 10.21 18.62 -4.19
N VAL A 76 10.38 19.82 -4.75
CA VAL A 76 9.39 20.91 -4.63
C VAL A 76 8.55 20.95 -5.89
N THR A 77 7.23 20.83 -5.72
CA THR A 77 6.28 20.79 -6.84
C THR A 77 5.78 22.18 -7.21
N ASP A 78 5.31 22.32 -8.46
CA ASP A 78 4.67 23.56 -8.93
C ASP A 78 3.46 23.98 -8.08
N TRP A 79 2.74 23.02 -7.50
CA TRP A 79 1.62 23.32 -6.61
C TRP A 79 2.09 24.02 -5.34
N GLU A 80 3.18 23.54 -4.73
CA GLU A 80 3.79 24.15 -3.54
C GLU A 80 4.33 25.53 -3.87
N MET A 81 5.03 25.69 -5.00
CA MET A 81 5.51 26.98 -5.47
C MET A 81 4.35 27.97 -5.67
N LYS A 82 3.34 27.62 -6.45
CA LYS A 82 2.17 28.51 -6.70
C LYS A 82 1.44 28.88 -5.42
N ARG A 83 1.38 27.96 -4.45
CA ARG A 83 0.66 28.20 -3.20
C ARG A 83 1.43 29.08 -2.23
N TYR A 84 2.76 28.96 -2.13
CA TYR A 84 3.53 29.56 -1.05
C TYR A 84 4.52 30.65 -1.50
N PHE A 85 4.87 30.73 -2.78
CA PHE A 85 5.92 31.63 -3.26
C PHE A 85 5.55 33.13 -3.17
N GLU A 86 4.28 33.48 -3.36
CA GLU A 86 3.77 34.87 -3.29
C GLU A 86 3.15 35.24 -1.93
N ILE A 87 3.17 34.33 -0.95
CA ILE A 87 2.58 34.57 0.38
C ILE A 87 3.52 35.41 1.29
N ILE A 88 4.75 35.68 0.85
CA ILE A 88 5.79 36.41 1.61
C ILE A 88 5.99 37.82 1.05
#